data_AF-A0A8J8BNZ5-F1
#
_entry.id   AF-A0A8J8BNZ5-F1
#
_cell.length_a   1.000
_cell.length_b   1.000
_cell.length_c   1.000
_cell.angle_alpha   90.00
_cell.angle_beta   90.00
_cell.angle_gamma   90.00
#
_symmetry.space_group_name_H-M   'P 1'
#
loop_
_entity.id
_entity.type
_entity.pdbx_description
1 polymer ?
#
loop_
_entity_poly.entity_id
_entity_poly.type
_entity_poly.pdbx_seq_one_letter_code
_entity_poly.pdbx_strand_id
1 'polypeptide(L)'
;MAEKLQDIMKKGWSIWRKNLVLSVPFILSLVLIIILVIVFGIAIALLTFSGLADFSGMNILNIVILALATVLFIILISLISSFFSAGAIGMSKKAIEQKKPNLDEMTDYGKRKFMDLFLASLIIMVITLVSLILLAGVFIGIPLAFGFSPSDSIVSFIPMIVGAAISILVLIVIGLALAMVPYAVVISDLGPMEGVRKGARFFLDNRLHTFLLWLIVMVISIGSSAIFNVIQFIFEQIPLLGIILSITITLISVAFSTVVLAPLSTVWYSHFYMDRVK
;
A
#
# COMPACT_ATOMS: atom_id res chain seq x y z
N MET A 1 -19.81 0.68 24.94
CA MET A 1 -18.51 0.45 25.63
C MET A 1 -17.55 -0.06 24.57
N ALA A 2 -16.41 0.62 24.39
CA ALA A 2 -15.47 0.30 23.32
C ALA A 2 -14.91 -1.12 23.49
N GLU A 3 -14.92 -1.93 22.42
CA GLU A 3 -14.38 -3.30 22.47
C GLU A 3 -12.86 -3.28 22.70
N LYS A 4 -12.34 -4.31 23.38
CA LYS A 4 -10.89 -4.51 23.49
C LYS A 4 -10.34 -4.91 22.12
N LEU A 5 -9.12 -4.47 21.81
CA LEU A 5 -8.48 -4.77 20.52
C LEU A 5 -8.38 -6.29 20.25
N GLN A 6 -8.12 -7.08 21.29
CA GLN A 6 -8.09 -8.54 21.19
C GLN A 6 -9.43 -9.13 20.72
N ASP A 7 -10.56 -8.58 21.17
CA ASP A 7 -11.88 -9.06 20.80
C ASP A 7 -12.21 -8.69 19.36
N ILE A 8 -11.85 -7.46 18.95
CA ILE A 8 -11.93 -7.00 17.55
C ILE A 8 -11.16 -7.95 16.64
N MET A 9 -9.95 -8.35 17.03
CA MET A 9 -9.10 -9.25 16.25
C MET A 9 -9.68 -10.66 16.15
N LYS A 10 -10.08 -11.26 17.29
CA LYS A 10 -10.68 -12.60 17.33
C LYS A 10 -11.96 -12.67 16.49
N LYS A 11 -12.82 -11.66 16.61
CA LYS A 11 -14.04 -11.53 15.81
C LYS A 11 -13.70 -11.35 14.33
N GLY A 12 -12.74 -10.48 14.00
CA GLY A 12 -12.32 -10.27 12.61
C GLY A 12 -11.80 -11.53 11.94
N TRP A 13 -11.02 -12.35 12.65
CA TRP A 13 -10.60 -13.68 12.16
C TRP A 13 -11.79 -14.61 11.89
N SER A 14 -12.75 -14.66 12.81
CA SER A 14 -13.97 -15.45 12.64
C SER A 14 -14.82 -14.98 11.45
N ILE A 15 -14.94 -13.66 11.28
CA ILE A 15 -15.68 -13.04 10.18
C ILE A 15 -15.03 -13.38 8.84
N TRP A 16 -13.71 -13.19 8.71
CA TRP A 16 -12.99 -13.53 7.49
C TRP A 16 -13.10 -15.01 7.15
N ARG A 17 -12.86 -15.91 8.11
CA ARG A 17 -12.92 -17.36 7.90
C ARG A 17 -14.28 -17.84 7.41
N LYS A 18 -15.37 -17.22 7.88
CA LYS A 18 -16.75 -17.54 7.46
C LYS A 18 -17.12 -16.91 6.12
N ASN A 19 -16.39 -15.90 5.65
CA ASN A 19 -16.72 -15.10 4.48
C ASN A 19 -15.49 -14.92 3.58
N LEU A 20 -14.99 -16.01 2.99
CA LEU A 20 -13.84 -15.97 2.08
C LEU A 20 -14.07 -15.10 0.83
N VAL A 21 -15.32 -14.77 0.51
CA VAL A 21 -15.66 -13.80 -0.54
C VAL A 21 -15.06 -12.41 -0.27
N LEU A 22 -14.72 -12.08 0.98
CA LEU A 22 -14.00 -10.85 1.35
C LEU A 22 -12.61 -10.75 0.70
N SER A 23 -12.04 -11.87 0.25
CA SER A 23 -10.77 -11.91 -0.47
C SER A 23 -10.90 -11.56 -1.96
N VAL A 24 -12.11 -11.65 -2.54
CA VAL A 24 -12.34 -11.44 -3.98
C VAL A 24 -11.91 -10.06 -4.47
N PRO A 25 -12.20 -8.93 -3.78
CA PRO A 25 -11.75 -7.61 -4.22
C PRO A 25 -10.22 -7.54 -4.39
N PHE A 26 -9.46 -8.17 -3.49
CA PHE A 26 -8.00 -8.17 -3.54
C PHE A 26 -7.46 -9.03 -4.68
N ILE A 27 -8.07 -10.20 -4.92
CA ILE A 27 -7.72 -11.07 -6.04
C ILE A 27 -7.97 -10.36 -7.37
N LEU A 28 -9.14 -9.73 -7.54
CA LEU A 28 -9.47 -8.98 -8.74
C LEU A 28 -8.53 -7.78 -8.93
N SER A 29 -8.24 -7.05 -7.86
CA SER A 29 -7.24 -5.97 -7.89
C SER A 29 -5.87 -6.47 -8.34
N LEU A 30 -5.41 -7.60 -7.81
CA LEU A 30 -4.13 -8.19 -8.17
C LEU A 30 -4.09 -8.57 -9.65
N VAL A 31 -5.13 -9.27 -10.15
CA VAL A 31 -5.21 -9.68 -11.55
C VAL A 31 -5.18 -8.47 -12.48
N LEU A 32 -5.96 -7.43 -12.20
CA LEU A 32 -5.96 -6.22 -13.02
C LEU A 32 -4.62 -5.48 -12.97
N ILE A 33 -3.96 -5.42 -11.80
CA ILE A 33 -2.63 -4.83 -11.67
C ILE A 33 -1.60 -5.64 -12.46
N ILE A 34 -1.65 -6.98 -12.43
CA ILE A 34 -0.75 -7.84 -13.22
C ILE A 34 -0.96 -7.58 -14.72
N ILE A 35 -2.20 -7.54 -15.19
CA ILE A 35 -2.52 -7.23 -16.59
C ILE A 35 -1.96 -5.85 -16.96
N LEU A 36 -2.16 -4.84 -16.10
CA LEU A 36 -1.66 -3.49 -16.33
C LEU A 36 -0.13 -3.45 -16.39
N VAL A 37 0.56 -4.15 -15.49
CA VAL A 37 2.03 -4.29 -15.50
C VAL A 37 2.51 -4.90 -16.82
N ILE A 38 1.87 -5.97 -17.28
CA ILE A 38 2.22 -6.64 -18.54
C ILE A 38 2.01 -5.69 -19.73
N VAL A 39 0.84 -5.05 -19.82
CA VAL A 39 0.52 -4.12 -20.91
C VAL A 39 1.49 -2.93 -20.92
N PHE A 40 1.76 -2.35 -19.76
CA PHE A 40 2.67 -1.22 -19.63
C PHE A 40 4.12 -1.61 -19.94
N GLY A 41 4.56 -2.80 -19.49
CA GLY A 41 5.87 -3.36 -19.81
C GLY A 41 6.05 -3.61 -21.31
N ILE A 42 5.03 -4.17 -21.98
CA ILE A 42 5.02 -4.34 -23.44
C ILE A 42 5.09 -2.97 -24.13
N ALA A 43 4.33 -1.98 -23.67
CA ALA A 43 4.37 -0.64 -24.25
C ALA A 43 5.75 0.00 -24.15
N ILE A 44 6.41 -0.07 -22.98
CA ILE A 44 7.79 0.41 -22.80
C ILE A 44 8.76 -0.36 -23.70
N ALA A 45 8.64 -1.68 -23.77
CA ALA A 45 9.48 -2.50 -24.65
C ALA A 45 9.31 -2.07 -26.12
N LEU A 46 8.08 -1.88 -26.60
CA LEU A 46 7.82 -1.43 -27.97
C LEU A 46 8.40 -0.02 -28.24
N LEU A 47 8.30 0.91 -27.28
CA LEU A 47 8.89 2.25 -27.41
C LEU A 47 10.42 2.21 -27.50
N THR A 48 11.06 1.31 -26.74
CA THR A 48 12.52 1.11 -26.80
C THR A 48 12.97 0.41 -28.08
N PHE A 49 12.31 -0.69 -28.47
CA PHE A 49 12.64 -1.42 -29.70
C PHE A 49 12.40 -0.61 -30.98
N SER A 50 11.43 0.30 -30.99
CA SER A 50 11.15 1.18 -32.13
C SER A 50 12.12 2.36 -32.24
N GLY A 51 13.00 2.58 -31.26
CA GLY A 51 13.90 3.73 -31.21
C GLY A 51 13.20 5.06 -30.90
N LEU A 52 11.90 5.05 -30.59
CA LEU A 52 11.15 6.25 -30.21
C LEU A 52 11.49 6.74 -28.80
N ALA A 53 11.96 5.84 -27.93
CA ALA A 53 12.46 6.18 -26.61
C ALA A 53 13.76 5.42 -26.33
N ASP A 54 14.86 6.15 -26.18
CA ASP A 54 16.13 5.57 -25.73
C ASP A 54 16.33 5.84 -24.23
N PHE A 55 15.89 4.91 -23.38
CA PHE A 55 16.10 5.03 -21.93
C PHE A 55 17.53 4.71 -21.50
N SER A 56 18.43 4.31 -22.40
CA SER A 56 19.85 4.10 -22.09
C SER A 56 20.63 5.42 -22.09
N GLY A 57 20.23 6.38 -22.93
CA GLY A 57 20.72 7.75 -22.89
C GLY A 57 19.99 8.58 -21.84
N MET A 58 20.68 8.98 -20.76
CA MET A 58 20.15 9.89 -19.72
C MET A 58 20.04 11.35 -20.22
N ASN A 59 19.35 11.58 -21.34
CA ASN A 59 18.96 12.93 -21.75
C ASN A 59 17.74 13.40 -20.94
N ILE A 60 17.67 14.68 -20.63
CA ILE A 60 16.57 15.33 -19.88
C ILE A 60 15.21 14.96 -20.49
N LEU A 61 15.08 14.94 -21.82
CA LEU A 61 13.83 14.58 -22.48
C LEU A 61 13.39 13.15 -22.14
N ASN A 62 14.31 12.18 -22.15
CA ASN A 62 14.01 10.78 -21.84
C ASN A 62 13.65 10.60 -20.35
N ILE A 63 14.32 11.35 -19.47
CA ILE A 63 14.01 11.39 -18.03
C ILE A 63 12.60 11.94 -17.82
N VAL A 64 12.21 13.01 -18.52
CA VAL A 64 10.87 13.60 -18.41
C VAL A 64 9.80 12.64 -18.94
N ILE A 65 10.02 12.02 -20.10
CA ILE A 65 9.09 11.02 -20.67
C ILE A 65 8.92 9.83 -19.71
N LEU A 66 10.01 9.29 -19.18
CA LEU A 66 9.98 8.20 -18.22
C LEU A 66 9.23 8.61 -16.95
N ALA A 67 9.52 9.79 -16.40
CA ALA A 67 8.84 10.30 -15.21
C ALA A 67 7.32 10.44 -15.43
N LEU A 68 6.90 11.01 -16.57
CA LEU A 68 5.48 11.12 -16.92
C LEU A 68 4.82 9.76 -17.08
N ALA A 69 5.49 8.80 -17.74
CA ALA A 69 4.99 7.44 -17.89
C ALA A 69 4.85 6.74 -16.53
N THR A 70 5.82 6.89 -15.63
CA THR A 70 5.77 6.36 -14.26
C THR A 70 4.65 6.98 -13.46
N VAL A 71 4.46 8.31 -13.53
CA VAL A 71 3.35 8.99 -12.84
C VAL A 71 1.99 8.50 -13.36
N LEU A 72 1.83 8.37 -14.68
CA LEU A 72 0.61 7.82 -15.28
C LEU A 72 0.35 6.39 -14.79
N PHE A 73 1.39 5.55 -14.75
CA PHE A 73 1.29 4.18 -14.27
C PHE A 73 0.86 4.09 -12.81
N ILE A 74 1.45 4.92 -11.94
CA ILE A 74 1.07 5.03 -10.53
C ILE A 74 -0.40 5.46 -10.38
N ILE A 75 -0.84 6.44 -11.18
CA ILE A 75 -2.24 6.90 -11.18
C ILE A 75 -3.19 5.77 -11.57
N LEU A 76 -2.87 4.98 -12.61
CA LEU A 76 -3.70 3.86 -13.05
C LEU A 76 -3.79 2.75 -11.99
N ILE A 77 -2.66 2.40 -11.35
CA ILE A 77 -2.67 1.45 -10.22
C ILE A 77 -3.53 1.99 -9.09
N SER A 78 -3.36 3.26 -8.72
CA SER A 78 -4.12 3.89 -7.64
C SER A 78 -5.63 3.88 -7.92
N LEU A 79 -6.05 4.08 -9.16
CA LEU A 79 -7.45 4.04 -9.57
C LEU A 79 -8.05 2.63 -9.37
N ILE A 80 -7.33 1.60 -9.85
CA ILE A 80 -7.72 0.19 -9.67
C ILE A 80 -7.81 -0.14 -8.17
N SER A 81 -6.76 0.17 -7.41
CA SER A 81 -6.71 -0.10 -5.98
C SER A 81 -7.80 0.63 -5.20
N SER A 82 -8.17 1.85 -5.59
CA SER A 82 -9.22 2.62 -4.92
C SER A 82 -10.61 1.99 -5.12
N PHE A 83 -10.91 1.51 -6.33
CA PHE A 83 -12.17 0.80 -6.59
C PHE A 83 -12.30 -0.47 -5.73
N PHE A 84 -11.29 -1.33 -5.76
CA PHE A 84 -11.35 -2.59 -5.01
C PHE A 84 -11.22 -2.41 -3.50
N SER A 85 -10.45 -1.42 -3.04
CA SER A 85 -10.35 -1.10 -1.61
C SER A 85 -11.69 -0.58 -1.07
N ALA A 86 -12.38 0.29 -1.82
CA ALA A 86 -13.71 0.75 -1.45
C ALA A 86 -14.71 -0.41 -1.36
N GLY A 87 -14.70 -1.30 -2.36
CA GLY A 87 -15.50 -2.52 -2.35
C GLY A 87 -15.18 -3.44 -1.15
N ALA A 88 -13.90 -3.68 -0.86
CA ALA A 88 -13.47 -4.52 0.25
C ALA A 88 -13.89 -3.97 1.63
N ILE A 89 -13.75 -2.65 1.82
CA ILE A 89 -14.17 -1.98 3.06
C ILE A 89 -15.70 -2.04 3.20
N GLY A 90 -16.44 -1.81 2.12
CA GLY A 90 -17.90 -1.92 2.09
C GLY A 90 -18.40 -3.33 2.42
N MET A 91 -17.81 -4.35 1.81
CA MET A 91 -18.11 -5.76 2.13
C MET A 91 -17.74 -6.11 3.58
N SER A 92 -16.61 -5.60 4.07
CA SER A 92 -16.18 -5.82 5.46
C SER A 92 -17.18 -5.22 6.45
N LYS A 93 -17.64 -3.98 6.20
CA LYS A 93 -18.71 -3.32 6.98
C LYS A 93 -19.96 -4.19 7.07
N LYS A 94 -20.42 -4.76 5.94
CA LYS A 94 -21.60 -5.66 5.94
C LYS A 94 -21.36 -6.96 6.68
N ALA A 95 -20.19 -7.56 6.54
CA ALA A 95 -19.83 -8.78 7.25
C ALA A 95 -19.76 -8.57 8.78
N ILE A 96 -19.29 -7.39 9.22
CA ILE A 96 -19.28 -6.98 10.63
C ILE A 96 -20.70 -6.78 11.18
N GLU A 97 -21.61 -6.26 10.36
CA GLU A 97 -23.04 -6.17 10.67
C GLU A 97 -23.77 -7.54 10.62
N GLN A 98 -23.05 -8.66 10.53
CA GLN A 98 -23.56 -10.03 10.44
C GLN A 98 -24.41 -10.32 9.19
N LYS A 99 -24.27 -9.50 8.15
CA LYS A 99 -24.89 -9.75 6.84
C LYS A 99 -23.93 -10.53 5.96
N LYS A 100 -24.45 -11.42 5.10
CA LYS A 100 -23.61 -12.13 4.12
C LYS A 100 -23.14 -11.12 3.05
N PRO A 101 -21.82 -10.86 2.93
CA PRO A 101 -21.32 -10.01 1.85
C PRO A 101 -21.49 -10.72 0.50
N ASN A 102 -21.75 -9.97 -0.56
CA ASN A 102 -21.83 -10.48 -1.93
C ASN A 102 -21.01 -9.58 -2.89
N LEU A 103 -20.93 -9.96 -4.17
CA LEU A 103 -20.16 -9.21 -5.17
C LEU A 103 -20.88 -7.95 -5.69
N ASP A 104 -22.20 -7.89 -5.54
CA ASP A 104 -22.97 -6.69 -5.89
C ASP A 104 -22.59 -5.55 -4.94
N GLU A 105 -22.41 -5.85 -3.66
CA GLU A 105 -21.92 -4.92 -2.64
C GLU A 105 -20.53 -4.38 -2.94
N MET A 106 -19.62 -5.26 -3.38
CA MET A 106 -18.29 -4.85 -3.81
C MET A 106 -18.40 -3.79 -4.90
N THR A 107 -19.26 -4.05 -5.88
CA THR A 107 -19.44 -3.20 -7.06
C THR A 107 -20.14 -1.89 -6.70
N ASP A 108 -21.14 -1.92 -5.81
CA ASP A 108 -21.86 -0.72 -5.33
C ASP A 108 -20.92 0.22 -4.59
N TYR A 109 -20.22 -0.27 -3.56
CA TYR A 109 -19.25 0.55 -2.82
C TYR A 109 -18.07 0.97 -3.69
N GLY A 110 -17.59 0.08 -4.57
CA GLY A 110 -16.58 0.40 -5.57
C GLY A 110 -17.00 1.59 -6.42
N LYS A 111 -18.17 1.54 -7.08
CA LYS A 111 -18.65 2.63 -7.94
C LYS A 111 -18.95 3.91 -7.17
N ARG A 112 -19.54 3.80 -5.98
CA ARG A 112 -19.95 4.97 -5.19
C ARG A 112 -18.75 5.70 -4.59
N LYS A 113 -17.72 4.97 -4.16
CA LYS A 113 -16.62 5.53 -3.35
C LYS A 113 -15.23 5.44 -3.96
N PHE A 114 -15.03 4.85 -5.14
CA PHE A 114 -13.69 4.80 -5.74
C PHE A 114 -13.11 6.20 -5.98
N MET A 115 -13.91 7.17 -6.46
CA MET A 115 -13.41 8.50 -6.77
C MET A 115 -13.01 9.26 -5.50
N ASP A 116 -13.85 9.18 -4.46
CA ASP A 116 -13.56 9.79 -3.16
C ASP A 116 -12.27 9.22 -2.57
N LEU A 117 -12.11 7.89 -2.64
CA LEU A 117 -10.95 7.18 -2.11
C LEU A 117 -9.68 7.41 -2.95
N PHE A 118 -9.83 7.50 -4.28
CA PHE A 118 -8.74 7.82 -5.20
C PHE A 118 -8.19 9.22 -4.94
N LEU A 119 -9.07 10.22 -4.85
CA LEU A 119 -8.67 11.60 -4.55
C LEU A 119 -8.05 11.71 -3.14
N ALA A 120 -8.58 10.99 -2.14
CA ALA A 120 -7.97 10.93 -0.82
C ALA A 120 -6.56 10.30 -0.88
N SER A 121 -6.38 9.25 -1.68
CA SER A 121 -5.09 8.60 -1.90
C SER A 121 -4.10 9.51 -2.62
N LEU A 122 -4.56 10.32 -3.58
CA LEU A 122 -3.73 11.35 -4.22
C LEU A 122 -3.28 12.42 -3.23
N ILE A 123 -4.15 12.88 -2.33
CA ILE A 123 -3.77 13.83 -1.27
C ILE A 123 -2.67 13.22 -0.38
N ILE A 124 -2.84 11.97 0.04
CA ILE A 124 -1.84 11.24 0.84
C ILE A 124 -0.52 11.10 0.06
N MET A 125 -0.60 10.77 -1.23
CA MET A 125 0.57 10.66 -2.12
C MET A 125 1.31 12.00 -2.21
N VAL A 126 0.62 13.11 -2.41
CA VAL A 126 1.22 14.45 -2.47
C VAL A 126 1.88 14.82 -1.14
N ILE A 127 1.22 14.58 0.00
CA ILE A 127 1.80 14.81 1.34
C ILE A 127 3.10 14.01 1.51
N THR A 128 3.07 12.74 1.07
CA THR A 128 4.23 11.83 1.14
C THR A 128 5.37 12.32 0.25
N LEU A 129 5.08 12.68 -1.01
CA LEU A 129 6.07 13.18 -1.96
C LEU A 129 6.70 14.50 -1.52
N VAL A 130 5.90 15.46 -1.08
CA VAL A 130 6.40 16.75 -0.56
C VAL A 130 7.34 16.50 0.62
N SER A 131 6.97 15.61 1.54
CA SER A 131 7.81 15.26 2.69
C SER A 131 9.16 14.66 2.24
N LEU A 132 9.15 13.75 1.29
CA LEU A 132 10.39 13.13 0.76
C LEU A 132 11.26 14.11 -0.02
N ILE A 133 10.67 14.97 -0.84
CA ILE A 133 11.41 15.98 -1.62
C ILE A 133 12.09 16.98 -0.68
N LEU A 134 11.39 17.44 0.36
CA LEU A 134 11.97 18.34 1.36
C LEU A 134 13.14 17.69 2.09
N LEU A 135 12.98 16.43 2.52
CA LEU A 135 14.06 15.69 3.19
C LEU A 135 15.24 15.42 2.26
N ALA A 136 15.00 15.04 1.00
CA ALA A 136 16.06 14.88 0.01
C ALA A 136 16.80 16.21 -0.24
N GLY A 137 16.08 17.33 -0.32
CA GLY A 137 16.70 18.66 -0.39
C GLY A 137 17.62 18.93 0.81
N VAL A 138 17.16 18.66 2.03
CA VAL A 138 17.91 18.91 3.26
C VAL A 138 19.12 17.99 3.43
N PHE A 139 18.98 16.70 3.12
CA PHE A 139 20.00 15.69 3.44
C PHE A 139 20.88 15.27 2.25
N ILE A 140 20.51 15.66 1.03
CA ILE A 140 21.29 15.42 -0.18
C ILE A 140 21.65 16.75 -0.83
N GLY A 141 20.64 17.58 -1.16
CA GLY A 141 20.84 18.84 -1.88
C GLY A 141 21.76 19.83 -1.14
N ILE A 142 21.49 20.10 0.13
CA ILE A 142 22.28 21.04 0.94
C ILE A 142 23.73 20.53 1.12
N PRO A 143 24.00 19.29 1.59
CA PRO A 143 25.37 18.78 1.70
C PRO A 143 26.15 18.86 0.39
N LEU A 144 25.56 18.48 -0.74
CA LEU A 144 26.19 18.58 -2.05
C LEU A 144 26.57 20.04 -2.39
N ALA A 145 25.69 20.99 -2.10
CA ALA A 145 25.97 22.41 -2.32
C ALA A 145 27.12 22.95 -1.45
N PHE A 146 27.40 22.32 -0.31
CA PHE A 146 28.54 22.62 0.57
C PHE A 146 29.80 21.80 0.25
N GLY A 147 29.80 21.06 -0.87
CA GLY A 147 30.97 20.27 -1.31
C GLY A 147 31.09 18.90 -0.64
N PHE A 148 30.07 18.43 0.08
CA PHE A 148 30.03 17.04 0.55
C PHE A 148 29.59 16.13 -0.59
N SER A 149 30.52 15.75 -1.47
CA SER A 149 30.26 14.73 -2.48
C SER A 149 30.41 13.32 -1.89
N PRO A 150 29.47 12.40 -2.15
CA PRO A 150 29.60 10.99 -1.78
C PRO A 150 30.84 10.30 -2.36
N SER A 151 31.45 10.86 -3.42
CA SER A 151 32.69 10.32 -4.00
C SER A 151 33.92 10.55 -3.13
N ASP A 152 33.89 11.54 -2.25
CA ASP A 152 35.13 12.12 -1.70
C ASP A 152 35.54 11.46 -0.38
N SER A 153 34.56 11.06 0.44
CA SER A 153 34.84 10.42 1.72
C SER A 153 33.62 9.70 2.28
N ILE A 154 33.85 8.74 3.18
CA ILE A 154 32.79 8.09 3.97
C ILE A 154 32.02 9.11 4.82
N VAL A 155 32.67 10.18 5.29
CA VAL A 155 32.04 11.23 6.11
C VAL A 155 30.96 11.96 5.31
N SER A 156 31.14 12.11 4.00
CA SER A 156 30.15 12.71 3.10
C SER A 156 28.85 11.90 2.99
N PHE A 157 28.83 10.62 3.39
CA PHE A 157 27.63 9.78 3.42
C PHE A 157 26.78 9.97 4.68
N ILE A 158 27.34 10.52 5.75
CA ILE A 158 26.63 10.65 7.04
C ILE A 158 25.30 11.40 6.88
N PRO A 159 25.23 12.55 6.18
CA PRO A 159 23.96 13.25 5.96
C PRO A 159 22.94 12.41 5.21
N MET A 160 23.37 11.62 4.22
CA MET A 160 22.48 10.76 3.43
C MET A 160 21.90 9.62 4.26
N ILE A 161 22.72 8.97 5.11
CA ILE A 161 22.27 7.89 6.00
C ILE A 161 21.26 8.44 7.02
N VAL A 162 21.57 9.58 7.63
CA VAL A 162 20.67 10.26 8.58
C VAL A 162 19.37 10.67 7.88
N GLY A 163 19.46 11.23 6.68
CA GLY A 163 18.30 11.60 5.87
C GLY A 163 17.42 10.43 5.48
N ALA A 164 18.02 9.30 5.11
CA ALA A 164 17.30 8.06 4.83
C ALA A 164 16.58 7.54 6.09
N ALA A 165 17.26 7.52 7.25
CA ALA A 165 16.66 7.11 8.52
C ALA A 165 15.47 8.02 8.91
N ILE A 166 15.62 9.34 8.80
CA ILE A 166 14.55 10.30 9.08
C ILE A 166 13.40 10.14 8.08
N SER A 167 13.69 9.90 6.80
CA SER A 167 12.66 9.64 5.79
C SER A 167 11.84 8.40 6.13
N ILE A 168 12.48 7.32 6.57
CA ILE A 168 11.78 6.10 7.04
C ILE A 168 10.85 6.44 8.22
N LEU A 169 11.32 7.20 9.21
CA LEU A 169 10.49 7.62 10.35
C LEU A 169 9.30 8.46 9.91
N VAL A 170 9.49 9.42 9.00
CA VAL A 170 8.43 10.27 8.47
C VAL A 170 7.40 9.44 7.70
N LEU A 171 7.83 8.47 6.89
CA LEU A 171 6.93 7.56 6.18
C LEU A 171 6.10 6.72 7.16
N ILE A 172 6.70 6.23 8.25
CA ILE A 172 5.99 5.50 9.31
C ILE A 172 4.94 6.40 9.97
N VAL A 173 5.30 7.64 10.32
CA VAL A 173 4.38 8.60 10.97
C VAL A 173 3.21 8.95 10.06
N ILE A 174 3.47 9.26 8.78
CA ILE A 174 2.43 9.55 7.79
C ILE A 174 1.53 8.33 7.59
N GLY A 175 2.13 7.14 7.42
CA GLY A 175 1.41 5.88 7.24
C GLY A 175 0.48 5.56 8.42
N LEU A 176 0.94 5.78 9.65
CA LEU A 176 0.13 5.63 10.87
C LEU A 176 -0.98 6.67 10.96
N ALA A 177 -0.63 7.95 10.76
CA ALA A 177 -1.56 9.07 10.91
C ALA A 177 -2.73 9.00 9.91
N LEU A 178 -2.46 8.46 8.71
CA LEU A 178 -3.42 8.41 7.61
C LEU A 178 -3.98 6.99 7.35
N ALA A 179 -3.59 5.99 8.17
CA ALA A 179 -4.07 4.61 8.06
C ALA A 179 -5.60 4.49 8.08
N MET A 180 -6.28 5.39 8.80
CA MET A 180 -7.74 5.34 8.99
C MET A 180 -8.52 6.10 7.92
N VAL A 181 -7.85 6.78 6.98
CA VAL A 181 -8.50 7.57 5.92
C VAL A 181 -9.40 6.73 5.02
N PRO A 182 -8.98 5.55 4.49
CA PRO A 182 -9.84 4.73 3.64
C PRO A 182 -11.14 4.33 4.33
N TYR A 183 -11.04 3.96 5.60
CA TYR A 183 -12.18 3.55 6.43
C TYR A 183 -13.09 4.74 6.72
N ALA A 184 -12.53 5.92 6.98
CA ALA A 184 -13.33 7.14 7.17
C ALA A 184 -14.12 7.52 5.92
N VAL A 185 -13.49 7.49 4.74
CA VAL A 185 -14.14 7.79 3.45
C VAL A 185 -15.30 6.82 3.19
N VAL A 186 -15.05 5.52 3.32
CA VAL A 186 -16.02 4.50 2.89
C VAL A 186 -17.09 4.24 3.95
N ILE A 187 -16.72 4.09 5.22
CA ILE A 187 -17.66 3.68 6.29
C ILE A 187 -18.54 4.85 6.72
N SER A 188 -17.98 6.07 6.82
CA SER A 188 -18.72 7.30 7.14
C SER A 188 -19.24 8.06 5.91
N ASP A 189 -19.10 7.49 4.71
CA ASP A 189 -19.62 8.05 3.46
C ASP A 189 -19.13 9.48 3.14
N LEU A 190 -17.88 9.79 3.48
CA LEU A 190 -17.32 11.14 3.33
C LEU A 190 -16.68 11.38 1.96
N GLY A 191 -16.55 12.66 1.59
CA GLY A 191 -15.71 13.08 0.47
C GLY A 191 -14.20 13.03 0.77
N PRO A 192 -13.33 13.32 -0.20
CA PRO A 192 -11.88 13.11 -0.08
C PRO A 192 -11.24 13.91 1.06
N MET A 193 -11.47 15.22 1.09
CA MET A 193 -10.87 16.15 2.07
C MET A 193 -11.39 15.88 3.48
N GLU A 194 -12.70 15.65 3.60
CA GLU A 194 -13.33 15.31 4.88
C GLU A 194 -12.85 13.96 5.39
N GLY A 195 -12.66 12.98 4.50
CA GLY A 195 -12.10 11.67 4.82
C GLY A 195 -10.67 11.76 5.35
N VAL A 196 -9.79 12.54 4.71
CA VAL A 196 -8.42 12.79 5.19
C VAL A 196 -8.45 13.44 6.58
N ARG A 197 -9.28 14.48 6.75
CA ARG A 197 -9.38 15.21 8.02
C ARG A 197 -9.94 14.33 9.14
N LYS A 198 -11.01 13.58 8.89
CA LYS A 198 -11.63 12.70 9.89
C LYS A 198 -10.74 11.50 10.20
N GLY A 199 -10.09 10.90 9.20
CA GLY A 199 -9.12 9.83 9.40
C GLY A 199 -7.95 10.27 10.30
N ALA A 200 -7.38 11.45 10.04
CA ALA A 200 -6.30 12.01 10.86
C ALA A 200 -6.76 12.32 12.29
N ARG A 201 -7.96 12.90 12.47
CA ARG A 201 -8.53 13.13 13.82
C ARG A 201 -8.78 11.82 14.55
N PHE A 202 -9.35 10.84 13.87
CA PHE A 202 -9.59 9.51 14.43
C PHE A 202 -8.29 8.89 14.96
N PHE A 203 -7.19 9.01 14.20
CA PHE A 203 -5.87 8.59 14.68
C PHE A 203 -5.46 9.35 15.95
N LEU A 204 -5.61 10.68 15.98
CA LEU A 204 -5.27 11.49 17.15
C LEU A 204 -6.10 11.14 18.40
N ASP A 205 -7.35 10.71 18.22
CA ASP A 205 -8.24 10.31 19.30
C ASP A 205 -7.94 8.87 19.78
N ASN A 206 -7.41 8.02 18.91
CA ASN A 206 -7.18 6.59 19.17
C ASN A 206 -5.72 6.14 18.98
N ARG A 207 -4.75 7.03 19.21
CA ARG A 207 -3.32 6.87 18.84
C ARG A 207 -2.75 5.49 19.18
N LEU A 208 -2.93 5.09 20.44
CA LEU A 208 -2.38 3.83 20.95
C LEU A 208 -3.01 2.62 20.25
N HIS A 209 -4.34 2.60 20.08
CA HIS A 209 -5.04 1.47 19.49
C HIS A 209 -4.76 1.36 17.99
N THR A 210 -4.72 2.49 17.28
CA THR A 210 -4.35 2.53 15.85
C THR A 210 -2.91 2.08 15.66
N PHE A 211 -1.98 2.55 16.52
CA PHE A 211 -0.59 2.11 16.50
C PHE A 211 -0.46 0.60 16.77
N LEU A 212 -1.14 0.07 17.78
CA LEU A 212 -1.09 -1.36 18.10
C LEU A 212 -1.65 -2.22 16.96
N LEU A 213 -2.78 -1.84 16.36
CA LEU A 213 -3.35 -2.57 15.24
C LEU A 213 -2.42 -2.55 14.02
N TRP A 214 -1.85 -1.39 13.72
CA TRP A 214 -0.86 -1.23 12.66
C TRP A 214 0.41 -2.05 12.91
N LEU A 215 0.92 -2.04 14.15
CA LEU A 215 2.08 -2.82 14.55
C LEU A 215 1.83 -4.32 14.38
N ILE A 216 0.65 -4.81 14.76
CA ILE A 216 0.27 -6.22 14.60
C ILE A 216 0.24 -6.60 13.13
N VAL A 217 -0.41 -5.81 12.27
CA VAL A 217 -0.46 -6.08 10.82
C VAL A 217 0.95 -6.04 10.22
N MET A 218 1.77 -5.08 10.63
CA MET A 218 3.18 -4.98 10.23
C MET A 218 3.99 -6.20 10.65
N VAL A 219 3.91 -6.64 11.90
CA VAL A 219 4.66 -7.80 12.41
C VAL A 219 4.26 -9.08 11.68
N ILE A 220 2.97 -9.28 11.39
CA ILE A 220 2.50 -10.42 10.58
C ILE A 220 3.03 -10.32 9.15
N SER A 221 3.01 -9.14 8.54
CA SER A 221 3.52 -8.90 7.19
C SER A 221 5.03 -9.18 7.09
N ILE A 222 5.84 -8.58 7.95
CA ILE A 222 7.30 -8.77 7.98
C ILE A 222 7.64 -10.21 8.35
N GLY A 223 6.98 -10.78 9.37
CA GLY A 223 7.23 -12.15 9.81
C GLY A 223 6.92 -13.18 8.73
N SER A 224 5.78 -13.06 8.05
CA SER A 224 5.45 -13.94 6.93
C SER A 224 6.41 -13.77 5.75
N SER A 225 6.77 -12.52 5.39
CA SER A 225 7.75 -12.25 4.33
C SER A 225 9.13 -12.83 4.66
N ALA A 226 9.60 -12.69 5.90
CA ALA A 226 10.87 -13.25 6.35
C ALA A 226 10.88 -14.79 6.24
N ILE A 227 9.79 -15.46 6.64
CA ILE A 227 9.66 -16.91 6.49
C ILE A 227 9.76 -17.31 5.01
N PHE A 228 9.00 -16.66 4.12
CA PHE A 228 9.06 -16.96 2.69
C PHE A 228 10.45 -16.68 2.09
N ASN A 229 11.11 -15.59 2.48
CA ASN A 229 12.45 -15.26 2.01
C ASN A 229 13.50 -16.28 2.46
N VAL A 230 13.42 -16.78 3.69
CA VAL A 230 14.32 -17.85 4.19
C VAL A 230 14.10 -19.15 3.40
N ILE A 231 12.84 -19.52 3.18
CA ILE A 231 12.50 -20.70 2.37
C ILE A 231 13.04 -20.53 0.95
N GLN A 232 12.79 -19.37 0.33
CA GLN A 232 13.25 -19.05 -1.02
C GLN A 232 14.78 -19.10 -1.13
N PHE A 233 15.50 -18.52 -0.17
CA PHE A 233 16.96 -18.54 -0.13
C PHE A 233 17.54 -19.96 -0.15
N ILE A 234 16.92 -20.90 0.57
CA ILE A 234 17.35 -22.31 0.60
C ILE A 234 17.17 -22.96 -0.77
N PHE A 235 16.01 -22.75 -1.42
CA PHE A 235 15.71 -23.39 -2.70
C PHE A 235 16.50 -22.78 -3.87
N GLU A 236 16.82 -21.49 -3.84
CA GLU A 236 17.63 -20.83 -4.86
C GLU A 236 19.05 -21.40 -4.97
N GLN A 237 19.55 -22.10 -3.95
CA GLN A 237 20.86 -22.78 -4.02
C GLN A 237 20.85 -24.03 -4.90
N ILE A 238 19.68 -24.55 -5.30
CA ILE A 238 19.55 -25.77 -6.09
C ILE A 238 19.49 -25.40 -7.59
N PRO A 239 20.47 -25.82 -8.43
CA PRO A 239 20.44 -25.53 -9.85
C PRO A 239 19.20 -26.11 -10.55
N LEU A 240 18.60 -25.34 -11.47
CA LEU A 240 17.39 -25.65 -12.27
C LEU A 240 16.09 -25.91 -11.47
N LEU A 241 16.10 -26.79 -10.47
CA LEU A 241 14.95 -27.03 -9.58
C LEU A 241 14.64 -25.84 -8.69
N GLY A 242 15.66 -25.07 -8.29
CA GLY A 242 15.50 -23.88 -7.47
C GLY A 242 14.66 -22.80 -8.13
N ILE A 243 14.70 -22.67 -9.47
CA ILE A 243 13.91 -21.69 -10.22
C ILE A 243 12.41 -22.03 -10.16
N ILE A 244 12.05 -23.29 -10.38
CA ILE A 244 10.64 -23.73 -10.34
C ILE A 244 10.08 -23.57 -8.93
N LEU A 245 10.88 -23.94 -7.93
CA LEU A 245 10.49 -23.85 -6.52
C LEU A 245 10.39 -22.39 -6.06
N SER A 246 11.31 -21.50 -6.47
CA SER A 246 11.26 -20.08 -6.11
C SER A 246 10.04 -19.36 -6.68
N ILE A 247 9.66 -19.67 -7.94
CA ILE A 247 8.41 -19.18 -8.54
C ILE A 247 7.22 -19.67 -7.72
N THR A 248 7.19 -20.96 -7.37
CA THR A 248 6.09 -21.55 -6.59
C THR A 248 5.96 -20.88 -5.22
N ILE A 249 7.07 -20.66 -4.52
CA ILE A 249 7.10 -19.98 -3.21
C ILE A 249 6.64 -18.53 -3.33
N THR A 250 7.06 -17.83 -4.39
CA THR A 250 6.62 -16.46 -4.67
C THR A 250 5.11 -16.42 -4.86
N LEU A 251 4.53 -17.35 -5.63
CA LEU A 251 3.08 -17.43 -5.84
C LEU A 251 2.33 -17.70 -4.54
N ILE A 252 2.85 -18.58 -3.67
CA ILE A 252 2.26 -18.86 -2.35
C ILE A 252 2.33 -17.61 -1.46
N SER A 253 3.45 -16.90 -1.46
CA SER A 253 3.63 -15.65 -0.70
C SER A 253 2.64 -14.57 -1.14
N VAL A 254 2.50 -14.37 -2.45
CA VAL A 254 1.52 -13.43 -3.02
C VAL A 254 0.09 -13.85 -2.69
N ALA A 255 -0.23 -15.14 -2.78
CA ALA A 255 -1.53 -15.68 -2.42
C ALA A 255 -1.84 -15.47 -0.94
N PHE A 256 -0.89 -15.73 -0.03
CA PHE A 256 -1.04 -15.48 1.39
C PHE A 256 -1.32 -13.99 1.68
N SER A 257 -0.53 -13.09 1.11
CA SER A 257 -0.73 -11.64 1.26
C SER A 257 -2.13 -11.21 0.78
N THR A 258 -2.54 -11.69 -0.40
CA THR A 258 -3.76 -11.23 -1.08
C THR A 258 -5.03 -11.87 -0.51
N VAL A 259 -4.99 -13.17 -0.19
CA VAL A 259 -6.17 -13.95 0.21
C VAL A 259 -6.37 -13.95 1.71
N VAL A 260 -5.30 -13.82 2.50
CA VAL A 260 -5.36 -13.88 3.96
C VAL A 260 -5.11 -12.51 4.58
N LEU A 261 -3.93 -11.92 4.37
CA LEU A 261 -3.51 -10.75 5.13
C LEU A 261 -4.31 -9.48 4.77
N ALA A 262 -4.45 -9.19 3.48
CA ALA A 262 -5.17 -8.01 3.00
C ALA A 262 -6.65 -7.97 3.42
N PRO A 263 -7.47 -9.03 3.21
CA PRO A 263 -8.86 -9.01 3.66
C PRO A 263 -9.00 -9.05 5.18
N LEU A 264 -8.15 -9.80 5.88
CA LEU A 264 -8.20 -9.85 7.35
C LEU A 264 -7.88 -8.49 7.98
N SER A 265 -6.82 -7.82 7.50
CA SER A 265 -6.47 -6.47 7.96
C SER A 265 -7.59 -5.48 7.67
N THR A 266 -8.21 -5.54 6.49
CA THR A 266 -9.34 -4.69 6.12
C THR A 266 -10.54 -4.90 7.05
N VAL A 267 -10.85 -6.15 7.42
CA VAL A 267 -11.89 -6.45 8.42
C VAL A 267 -11.52 -5.87 9.78
N TRP A 268 -10.28 -6.05 10.24
CA TRP A 268 -9.86 -5.53 11.54
C TRP A 268 -9.95 -4.01 11.62
N TYR A 269 -9.43 -3.30 10.63
CA TYR A 269 -9.51 -1.83 10.60
C TYR A 269 -10.94 -1.34 10.42
N SER A 270 -11.76 -1.99 9.58
CA SER A 270 -13.17 -1.64 9.43
C SER A 270 -13.92 -1.81 10.74
N HIS A 271 -13.70 -2.92 11.44
CA HIS A 271 -14.34 -3.21 12.72
C HIS A 271 -13.89 -2.23 13.79
N PHE A 272 -12.58 -1.96 13.87
CA PHE A 272 -12.02 -0.99 14.78
C PHE A 272 -12.57 0.42 14.55
N TYR A 273 -12.66 0.86 13.31
CA TYR A 273 -13.26 2.16 12.99
C TYR A 273 -14.75 2.20 13.37
N MET A 274 -15.53 1.18 13.00
CA MET A 274 -16.95 1.11 13.32
C MET A 274 -17.24 1.07 14.82
N ASP A 275 -16.41 0.40 15.61
CA ASP A 275 -16.60 0.32 17.06
C ASP A 275 -16.38 1.66 17.76
N ARG A 276 -15.45 2.47 17.25
CA ARG A 276 -15.04 3.75 17.87
C ARG A 276 -15.83 4.98 17.37
N VAL A 277 -16.54 4.86 16.25
CA VAL A 277 -17.37 5.96 15.68
C VAL A 277 -18.86 5.82 16.01
N LYS A 278 -19.29 4.69 16.58
CA LYS A 278 -20.63 4.54 17.18
C LYS A 278 -20.76 5.40 18.43
#